data_AF-A0A425XZJ8-F1
#
_entry.id   AF-A0A425XZJ8-F1
#
_cell.length_a   1.000
_cell.length_b   1.000
_cell.length_c   1.000
_cell.angle_alpha   90.00
_cell.angle_beta   90.00
_cell.angle_gamma   90.00
#
_symmetry.space_group_name_H-M   'P 1'
#
loop_
_entity.id
_entity.type
_entity.pdbx_description
1 polymer ?
#
loop_
_entity_poly.entity_id
_entity_poly.type
_entity_poly.pdbx_seq_one_letter_code
_entity_poly.pdbx_strand_id
1 'polypeptide(L)'
;MRKIYYLLAISLIVLGFSSCDEEADLSDISVLSVEESNQDDLDKWIIDNYTTPYNIEVKWRWDDNEVANDFWVTPPQKKQAQEFLEAMLEIWIKPYKEETAGNPFLETFIPKIIVLVGTPQYNKDGTITLGLAEGGRKVTVFDIDKFDITDRSSVIRAFHTMHHEFAHVLHQTTFYSLDFKSITKGDYTGNWKDVNVSDANLKGYITSYSMLNENEDFVELVAAILTTVDNSNTPIEYTVPEKDANGLIIKALSAWTKKEYIKVTTITMTAWEYRLYMLGITYNATADLKYTQVAGSPEGLDKINRKLQIVTNYFKTVWGVDLFSLQKRIDSATEALIVKNK
;
A
#
# COMPACT_ATOMS: atom_id res chain seq x y z
N MET A 1 0.54 52.94 -49.28
CA MET A 1 0.90 51.90 -48.30
C MET A 1 -0.06 52.06 -47.13
N ARG A 2 -1.00 51.10 -46.91
CA ARG A 2 -0.95 50.12 -45.81
C ARG A 2 -0.46 50.78 -44.50
N LYS A 3 -1.13 50.75 -43.35
CA LYS A 3 -2.27 49.99 -42.84
C LYS A 3 -2.41 50.50 -41.37
N ILE A 4 -3.63 50.50 -40.84
CA ILE A 4 -3.97 50.21 -39.42
C ILE A 4 -3.53 51.24 -38.38
N TYR A 5 -4.49 51.85 -37.67
CA TYR A 5 -4.59 52.02 -36.20
C TYR A 5 -5.81 52.92 -35.93
N TYR A 6 -7.01 52.39 -36.13
CA TYR A 6 -8.24 53.04 -35.67
C TYR A 6 -8.78 52.28 -34.47
N LEU A 7 -9.19 53.07 -33.47
CA LEU A 7 -10.17 52.75 -32.43
C LEU A 7 -9.68 51.93 -31.23
N LEU A 8 -9.02 52.64 -30.31
CA LEU A 8 -8.98 52.28 -28.89
C LEU A 8 -9.16 53.55 -28.06
N ALA A 9 -10.40 54.05 -28.04
CA ALA A 9 -10.85 55.05 -27.08
C ALA A 9 -12.38 55.03 -26.97
N ILE A 10 -12.84 54.57 -25.81
CA ILE A 10 -14.07 55.00 -25.12
C ILE A 10 -15.39 54.47 -25.69
N SER A 11 -15.87 53.40 -25.06
CA SER A 11 -17.29 53.20 -24.75
C SER A 11 -17.38 52.41 -23.46
N LEU A 12 -17.30 53.16 -22.37
CA LEU A 12 -17.70 52.73 -21.04
C LEU A 12 -19.23 52.47 -21.05
N ILE A 13 -19.67 51.50 -20.25
CA ILE A 13 -21.00 51.38 -19.60
C ILE A 13 -21.94 50.29 -20.17
N VAL A 14 -22.31 49.39 -19.23
CA VAL A 14 -23.34 48.34 -19.18
C VAL A 14 -23.06 47.02 -19.88
N LEU A 15 -22.39 46.10 -19.18
CA LEU A 15 -22.83 44.72 -19.12
C LEU A 15 -22.77 44.27 -17.66
N GLY A 16 -23.93 43.86 -17.14
CA GLY A 16 -24.15 43.57 -15.73
C GLY A 16 -23.32 42.40 -15.23
N PHE A 17 -23.01 42.47 -13.94
CA PHE A 17 -22.65 41.31 -13.14
C PHE A 17 -23.84 40.34 -13.13
N SER A 18 -23.84 39.39 -14.06
CA SER A 18 -24.44 38.08 -13.82
C SER A 18 -23.30 37.16 -13.40
N SER A 19 -22.96 37.20 -12.11
CA SER A 19 -22.35 36.04 -11.46
C SER A 19 -23.43 34.99 -11.45
N CYS A 20 -23.32 34.02 -12.34
CA CYS A 20 -24.12 32.81 -12.26
C CYS A 20 -23.52 32.01 -11.10
N ASP A 21 -23.95 32.32 -9.88
CA ASP A 21 -23.94 31.36 -8.78
C ASP A 21 -25.01 30.33 -9.11
N GLU A 22 -24.72 29.44 -10.06
CA GLU A 22 -25.22 28.09 -9.95
C GLU A 22 -24.07 27.28 -9.39
N GLU A 23 -24.01 27.23 -8.05
CA GLU A 23 -23.55 26.00 -7.42
C GLU A 23 -24.51 24.93 -7.93
N ALA A 24 -24.11 24.25 -9.00
CA ALA A 24 -24.83 23.11 -9.50
C ALA A 24 -24.83 22.09 -8.36
N ASP A 25 -25.97 21.96 -7.69
CA ASP A 25 -26.21 20.88 -6.74
C ASP A 25 -25.74 19.59 -7.41
N LEU A 26 -24.76 18.92 -6.78
CA LEU A 26 -24.32 17.61 -7.22
C LEU A 26 -25.56 16.70 -7.19
N SER A 27 -25.89 16.08 -8.31
CA SER A 27 -27.06 15.21 -8.37
C SER A 27 -26.90 14.03 -7.42
N ASP A 28 -27.91 13.75 -6.59
CA ASP A 28 -27.99 12.51 -5.79
C ASP A 28 -28.04 11.23 -6.64
N ILE A 29 -28.15 11.39 -7.97
CA ILE A 29 -28.17 10.31 -8.95
C ILE A 29 -26.73 9.97 -9.32
N SER A 30 -26.31 8.73 -9.02
CA SER A 30 -25.05 8.19 -9.52
C SER A 30 -24.99 8.26 -11.06
N VAL A 31 -23.85 8.68 -11.61
CA VAL A 31 -23.61 8.73 -13.07
C VAL A 31 -23.49 7.32 -13.66
N LEU A 32 -23.40 6.30 -12.81
CA LEU A 32 -23.40 4.89 -13.22
C LEU A 32 -24.83 4.44 -13.48
N SER A 33 -25.25 4.40 -14.74
CA SER A 33 -26.51 3.79 -15.16
C SER A 33 -26.35 2.27 -15.22
N VAL A 34 -26.97 1.54 -14.30
CA VAL A 34 -26.92 0.08 -14.30
C VAL A 34 -28.10 -0.48 -15.10
N GLU A 35 -27.84 -1.31 -16.12
CA GLU A 35 -28.90 -2.04 -16.82
C GLU A 35 -29.56 -3.05 -15.85
N GLU A 36 -30.87 -2.97 -15.67
CA GLU A 36 -31.63 -3.82 -14.72
C GLU A 36 -31.76 -5.28 -15.19
N SER A 37 -31.59 -5.56 -16.48
CA SER A 37 -31.75 -6.92 -17.01
C SER A 37 -30.49 -7.76 -16.80
N ASN A 38 -30.60 -8.80 -15.95
CA ASN A 38 -29.58 -9.82 -15.63
C ASN A 38 -28.62 -9.51 -14.47
N GLN A 39 -29.05 -8.74 -13.47
CA GLN A 39 -28.29 -8.62 -12.22
C GLN A 39 -28.41 -9.88 -11.35
N ASP A 40 -27.28 -10.38 -10.89
CA ASP A 40 -27.21 -11.43 -9.90
C ASP A 40 -27.04 -10.87 -8.47
N ASP A 41 -27.08 -11.74 -7.45
CA ASP A 41 -27.02 -11.29 -6.05
C ASP A 41 -25.71 -10.58 -5.67
N LEU A 42 -24.60 -10.88 -6.36
CA LEU A 42 -23.33 -10.18 -6.13
C LEU A 42 -23.38 -8.76 -6.71
N ASP A 43 -24.02 -8.56 -7.86
CA ASP A 43 -24.17 -7.21 -8.43
C ASP A 43 -25.00 -6.29 -7.52
N LYS A 44 -26.11 -6.80 -6.98
CA LYS A 44 -26.94 -6.04 -6.03
C LYS A 44 -26.14 -5.70 -4.78
N TRP A 45 -25.40 -6.68 -4.26
CA TRP A 45 -24.54 -6.46 -3.09
C TRP A 45 -23.43 -5.43 -3.38
N ILE A 46 -22.83 -5.45 -4.57
CA ILE A 46 -21.88 -4.43 -5.03
C ILE A 46 -22.54 -3.04 -5.08
N ILE A 47 -23.74 -2.93 -5.64
CA ILE A 47 -24.46 -1.65 -5.72
C ILE A 47 -24.69 -1.07 -4.32
N ASP A 48 -25.13 -1.91 -3.38
CA ASP A 48 -25.46 -1.50 -2.02
C ASP A 48 -24.22 -1.14 -1.19
N ASN A 49 -23.08 -1.79 -1.43
CA ASN A 49 -21.88 -1.66 -0.58
C ASN A 49 -20.76 -0.81 -1.21
N TYR A 50 -20.74 -0.64 -2.53
CA TYR A 50 -19.68 0.06 -3.28
C TYR A 50 -20.22 1.23 -4.10
N THR A 51 -21.15 0.95 -5.01
CA THR A 51 -21.63 1.95 -5.96
C THR A 51 -22.35 3.09 -5.24
N THR A 52 -23.35 2.75 -4.42
CA THR A 52 -24.18 3.75 -3.72
C THR A 52 -23.39 4.51 -2.65
N PRO A 53 -22.61 3.87 -1.77
CA PRO A 53 -21.97 4.59 -0.66
C PRO A 53 -20.66 5.31 -1.04
N TYR A 54 -19.96 4.85 -2.08
CA TYR A 54 -18.60 5.31 -2.39
C TYR A 54 -18.39 5.75 -3.84
N ASN A 55 -19.41 5.59 -4.71
CA ASN A 55 -19.32 5.83 -6.14
C ASN A 55 -18.18 5.01 -6.79
N ILE A 56 -18.10 3.73 -6.44
CA ILE A 56 -17.12 2.79 -6.98
C ILE A 56 -17.84 1.80 -7.90
N GLU A 57 -17.43 1.77 -9.16
CA GLU A 57 -17.83 0.74 -10.12
C GLU A 57 -16.92 -0.48 -9.97
N VAL A 58 -17.50 -1.64 -9.67
CA VAL A 58 -16.76 -2.90 -9.60
C VAL A 58 -17.09 -3.74 -10.83
N LYS A 59 -16.06 -4.03 -11.64
CA LYS A 59 -16.13 -4.88 -12.82
C LYS A 59 -15.51 -6.25 -12.51
N TRP A 60 -16.36 -7.24 -12.26
CA TRP A 60 -15.95 -8.62 -11.98
C TRP A 60 -16.32 -9.60 -13.10
N ARG A 61 -17.21 -9.20 -14.02
CA ARG A 61 -17.50 -9.95 -15.25
C ARG A 61 -16.49 -9.62 -16.33
N TRP A 62 -16.35 -10.52 -17.30
CA TRP A 62 -15.47 -10.30 -18.44
C TRP A 62 -15.89 -9.07 -19.26
N ASP A 63 -14.94 -8.17 -19.48
CA ASP A 63 -15.04 -6.99 -20.35
C ASP A 63 -13.69 -6.86 -21.08
N ASP A 64 -13.69 -7.04 -22.40
CA ASP A 64 -12.48 -7.04 -23.23
C ASP A 64 -11.85 -5.65 -23.38
N ASN A 65 -12.56 -4.60 -22.95
CA ASN A 65 -12.04 -3.22 -22.96
C ASN A 65 -11.23 -2.88 -21.71
N GLU A 66 -11.28 -3.72 -20.68
CA GLU A 66 -10.66 -3.41 -19.38
C GLU A 66 -9.26 -3.99 -19.19
N VAL A 67 -8.88 -4.97 -20.00
CA VAL A 67 -7.55 -5.60 -19.97
C VAL A 67 -6.95 -5.61 -21.38
N ALA A 68 -5.64 -5.41 -21.48
CA ALA A 68 -4.96 -5.41 -22.77
C ALA A 68 -5.04 -6.81 -23.44
N ASN A 69 -5.40 -6.81 -24.72
CA ASN A 69 -5.65 -8.02 -25.53
C ASN A 69 -4.41 -8.90 -25.80
N ASP A 70 -3.21 -8.47 -25.38
CA ASP A 70 -1.98 -9.24 -25.50
C ASP A 70 -1.74 -10.21 -24.33
N PHE A 71 -2.63 -10.21 -23.32
CA PHE A 71 -2.55 -11.10 -22.17
C PHE A 71 -3.66 -12.16 -22.15
N TRP A 72 -3.28 -13.37 -21.73
CA TRP A 72 -4.20 -14.50 -21.54
C TRP A 72 -4.68 -14.52 -20.09
N VAL A 73 -5.77 -13.81 -19.81
CA VAL A 73 -6.38 -13.76 -18.48
C VAL A 73 -7.84 -14.23 -18.52
N THR A 74 -8.38 -14.62 -17.36
CA THR A 74 -9.79 -15.05 -17.22
C THR A 74 -10.56 -14.14 -16.26
N PRO A 75 -11.89 -14.05 -16.38
CA PRO A 75 -12.70 -13.46 -15.31
C PRO A 75 -12.57 -14.30 -14.02
N PRO A 76 -12.71 -13.70 -12.84
CA PRO A 76 -12.66 -14.40 -11.57
C PRO A 76 -13.89 -15.30 -11.36
N GLN A 77 -13.70 -16.35 -10.56
CA GLN A 77 -14.79 -17.13 -9.99
C GLN A 77 -15.63 -16.23 -9.07
N LYS A 78 -16.96 -16.31 -9.23
CA LYS A 78 -17.91 -15.45 -8.49
C LYS A 78 -17.69 -15.49 -6.97
N LYS A 79 -17.44 -16.68 -6.40
CA LYS A 79 -17.24 -16.85 -4.96
C LYS A 79 -16.00 -16.07 -4.49
N GLN A 80 -14.88 -16.21 -5.18
CA GLN A 80 -13.63 -15.54 -4.85
C GLN A 80 -13.72 -14.03 -5.07
N ALA A 81 -14.42 -13.59 -6.12
CA ALA A 81 -14.72 -12.17 -6.31
C ALA A 81 -15.53 -11.61 -5.12
N GLN A 82 -16.55 -12.33 -4.67
CA GLN A 82 -17.33 -11.93 -3.50
C GLN A 82 -16.47 -11.89 -2.23
N GLU A 83 -15.69 -12.92 -1.93
CA GLU A 83 -14.81 -12.97 -0.75
C GLU A 83 -13.78 -11.82 -0.77
N PHE A 84 -13.18 -11.55 -1.93
CA PHE A 84 -12.25 -10.42 -2.09
C PHE A 84 -12.93 -9.08 -1.84
N LEU A 85 -14.14 -8.89 -2.38
CA LEU A 85 -14.89 -7.65 -2.17
C LEU A 85 -15.40 -7.51 -0.73
N GLU A 86 -15.76 -8.59 -0.05
CA GLU A 86 -16.08 -8.52 1.38
C GLU A 86 -14.84 -8.09 2.18
N ALA A 87 -13.68 -8.66 1.88
CA ALA A 87 -12.43 -8.23 2.48
C ALA A 87 -12.12 -6.77 2.17
N MET A 88 -12.25 -6.34 0.90
CA MET A 88 -11.93 -4.99 0.48
C MET A 88 -12.78 -3.93 1.22
N LEU A 89 -14.03 -4.26 1.52
CA LEU A 89 -14.88 -3.38 2.32
C LEU A 89 -14.40 -3.31 3.77
N GLU A 90 -14.14 -4.46 4.39
CA GLU A 90 -13.85 -4.58 5.84
C GLU A 90 -12.43 -4.16 6.22
N ILE A 91 -11.43 -4.45 5.39
CA ILE A 91 -10.01 -4.27 5.75
C ILE A 91 -9.32 -3.16 4.97
N TRP A 92 -9.95 -2.62 3.93
CA TRP A 92 -9.43 -1.45 3.21
C TRP A 92 -10.33 -0.23 3.33
N ILE A 93 -11.57 -0.28 2.83
CA ILE A 93 -12.43 0.92 2.81
C ILE A 93 -12.79 1.39 4.22
N LYS A 94 -13.31 0.52 5.09
CA LYS A 94 -13.74 0.92 6.44
C LYS A 94 -12.58 1.45 7.30
N PRO A 95 -11.39 0.80 7.38
CA PRO A 95 -10.28 1.33 8.16
C PRO A 95 -9.79 2.70 7.69
N TYR A 96 -9.69 2.92 6.38
CA TYR A 96 -9.33 4.23 5.84
C TYR A 96 -10.40 5.28 6.14
N LYS A 97 -11.68 4.94 5.97
CA LYS A 97 -12.80 5.84 6.28
C LYS A 97 -12.79 6.27 7.74
N GLU A 98 -12.53 5.34 8.66
CA GLU A 98 -12.46 5.62 10.08
C GLU A 98 -11.22 6.47 10.44
N GLU A 99 -10.08 6.18 9.83
CA GLU A 99 -8.85 6.94 10.03
C GLU A 99 -8.98 8.39 9.54
N THR A 100 -9.68 8.59 8.42
CA THR A 100 -9.88 9.92 7.83
C THR A 100 -11.24 10.52 8.15
N ALA A 101 -11.91 10.04 9.21
CA ALA A 101 -13.23 10.52 9.58
C ALA A 101 -13.23 12.04 9.78
N GLY A 102 -14.08 12.75 9.03
CA GLY A 102 -14.16 14.21 9.04
C GLY A 102 -13.32 14.93 7.97
N ASN A 103 -12.66 14.20 7.08
CA ASN A 103 -11.98 14.72 5.89
C ASN A 103 -12.50 13.97 4.64
N PRO A 104 -12.80 14.64 3.51
CA PRO A 104 -13.19 14.01 2.24
C PRO A 104 -12.08 13.18 1.56
N PHE A 105 -11.05 12.73 2.29
CA PHE A 105 -9.88 12.03 1.77
C PHE A 105 -10.27 10.80 0.96
N LEU A 106 -11.08 9.91 1.55
CA LEU A 106 -11.41 8.65 0.89
C LEU A 106 -12.30 8.89 -0.32
N GLU A 107 -13.30 9.76 -0.20
CA GLU A 107 -14.22 10.12 -1.28
C GLU A 107 -13.49 10.74 -2.48
N THR A 108 -12.42 11.49 -2.22
CA THR A 108 -11.62 12.18 -3.24
C THR A 108 -10.67 11.24 -3.96
N PHE A 109 -9.93 10.41 -3.23
CA PHE A 109 -8.78 9.68 -3.79
C PHE A 109 -9.05 8.20 -4.07
N ILE A 110 -10.09 7.60 -3.49
CA ILE A 110 -10.39 6.19 -3.75
C ILE A 110 -10.65 5.98 -5.26
N PRO A 111 -10.04 4.95 -5.88
CA PRO A 111 -10.32 4.58 -7.26
C PRO A 111 -11.83 4.42 -7.48
N LYS A 112 -12.31 4.94 -8.62
CA LYS A 112 -13.73 4.90 -9.00
C LYS A 112 -14.08 3.66 -9.82
N ILE A 113 -13.09 2.96 -10.34
CA ILE A 113 -13.25 1.70 -11.06
C ILE A 113 -12.32 0.66 -10.45
N ILE A 114 -12.87 -0.48 -10.03
CA ILE A 114 -12.12 -1.65 -9.60
C ILE A 114 -12.40 -2.78 -10.57
N VAL A 115 -11.37 -3.28 -11.25
CA VAL A 115 -11.47 -4.42 -12.16
C VAL A 115 -10.89 -5.66 -11.48
N LEU A 116 -11.64 -6.75 -11.42
CA LEU A 116 -11.19 -8.01 -10.85
C LEU A 116 -10.88 -9.01 -11.96
N VAL A 117 -9.69 -9.63 -11.90
CA VAL A 117 -9.20 -10.60 -12.87
C VAL A 117 -8.81 -11.90 -12.15
N GLY A 118 -9.30 -13.04 -12.65
CA GLY A 118 -9.16 -14.34 -11.97
C GLY A 118 -7.73 -14.85 -11.92
N THR A 119 -6.97 -14.66 -12.99
CA THR A 119 -5.58 -15.15 -13.13
C THR A 119 -4.56 -14.03 -12.99
N PRO A 120 -3.30 -14.33 -12.68
CA PRO A 120 -2.22 -13.34 -12.76
C PRO A 120 -1.97 -12.94 -14.22
N GLN A 121 -1.45 -11.73 -14.42
CA GLN A 121 -0.91 -11.32 -15.72
C GLN A 121 0.59 -11.66 -15.76
N TYR A 122 1.01 -12.47 -16.74
CA TYR A 122 2.42 -12.81 -16.95
C TYR A 122 3.10 -11.85 -17.91
N ASN A 123 4.20 -11.23 -17.47
CA ASN A 123 4.99 -10.31 -18.27
C ASN A 123 6.03 -11.06 -19.11
N LYS A 124 6.49 -10.43 -20.19
CA LYS A 124 7.48 -11.00 -21.12
C LYS A 124 8.81 -11.38 -20.45
N ASP A 125 9.13 -10.75 -19.32
CA ASP A 125 10.37 -10.95 -18.58
C ASP A 125 10.26 -11.98 -17.43
N GLY A 126 9.13 -12.70 -17.36
CA GLY A 126 8.84 -13.75 -16.38
C GLY A 126 8.24 -13.26 -15.07
N THR A 127 8.10 -11.95 -14.87
CA THR A 127 7.41 -11.39 -13.69
C THR A 127 5.90 -11.51 -13.83
N ILE A 128 5.18 -11.35 -12.71
CA ILE A 128 3.71 -11.28 -12.70
C ILE A 128 3.27 -9.90 -12.23
N THR A 129 2.18 -9.40 -12.80
CA THR A 129 1.49 -8.19 -12.33
C THR A 129 0.28 -8.63 -11.49
N LEU A 130 0.20 -8.13 -10.26
CA LEU A 130 -0.90 -8.41 -9.32
C LEU A 130 -1.84 -7.21 -9.13
N GLY A 131 -1.37 -6.02 -9.45
CA GLY A 131 -2.11 -4.76 -9.39
C GLY A 131 -1.68 -3.83 -10.50
N LEU A 132 -2.60 -2.95 -10.92
CA LEU A 132 -2.31 -1.90 -11.88
C LEU A 132 -3.22 -0.70 -11.62
N ALA A 133 -2.67 0.46 -11.29
CA ALA A 133 -3.41 1.72 -11.24
C ALA A 133 -3.27 2.52 -12.55
N GLU A 134 -4.40 2.99 -13.08
CA GLU A 134 -4.46 3.89 -14.24
C GLU A 134 -5.03 5.26 -13.83
N GLY A 135 -4.16 6.27 -13.80
CA GLY A 135 -4.54 7.67 -13.59
C GLY A 135 -5.28 7.94 -12.28
N GLY A 136 -5.09 7.11 -11.26
CA GLY A 136 -5.77 7.18 -9.97
C GLY A 136 -7.26 6.86 -9.98
N ARG A 137 -7.85 6.61 -11.16
CA ARG A 137 -9.30 6.35 -11.30
C ARG A 137 -9.62 4.87 -11.35
N LYS A 138 -8.74 4.06 -11.94
CA LYS A 138 -8.95 2.62 -12.09
C LYS A 138 -7.84 1.85 -11.39
N VAL A 139 -8.21 0.79 -10.68
CA VAL A 139 -7.28 -0.24 -10.19
C VAL A 139 -7.74 -1.60 -10.71
N THR A 140 -6.85 -2.32 -11.37
CA THR A 140 -7.05 -3.71 -11.77
C THR A 140 -6.33 -4.63 -10.80
N VAL A 141 -7.02 -5.61 -10.24
CA VAL A 141 -6.49 -6.60 -9.29
C VAL A 141 -6.52 -7.97 -9.94
N PHE A 142 -5.37 -8.64 -9.98
CA PHE A 142 -5.19 -9.94 -10.62
C PHE A 142 -5.06 -11.08 -9.58
N ASP A 143 -5.11 -12.32 -10.07
CA ASP A 143 -4.97 -13.56 -9.28
C ASP A 143 -6.08 -13.74 -8.21
N ILE A 144 -7.27 -13.20 -8.46
CA ILE A 144 -8.42 -13.26 -7.54
C ILE A 144 -8.84 -14.71 -7.26
N ASP A 145 -8.67 -15.64 -8.20
CA ASP A 145 -9.05 -17.04 -7.99
C ASP A 145 -8.21 -17.75 -6.92
N LYS A 146 -7.03 -17.20 -6.56
CA LYS A 146 -6.21 -17.68 -5.45
C LYS A 146 -6.43 -16.93 -4.14
N PHE A 147 -7.35 -15.97 -4.12
CA PHE A 147 -7.71 -15.28 -2.88
C PHE A 147 -8.39 -16.27 -1.94
N ASP A 148 -7.96 -16.25 -0.67
CA ASP A 148 -8.54 -17.05 0.40
C ASP A 148 -8.66 -16.15 1.63
N ILE A 149 -9.90 -15.83 1.98
CA ILE A 149 -10.21 -14.92 3.08
C ILE A 149 -9.83 -15.49 4.46
N THR A 150 -9.60 -16.80 4.56
CA THR A 150 -9.21 -17.50 5.80
C THR A 150 -7.70 -17.61 5.99
N ASP A 151 -6.93 -17.40 4.92
CA ASP A 151 -5.47 -17.39 4.94
C ASP A 151 -4.93 -15.96 5.02
N ARG A 152 -4.36 -15.63 6.19
CA ARG A 152 -3.70 -14.35 6.44
C ARG A 152 -2.65 -14.00 5.39
N SER A 153 -1.90 -14.97 4.88
CA SER A 153 -0.87 -14.73 3.87
C SER A 153 -1.48 -14.33 2.53
N SER A 154 -2.61 -14.95 2.16
CA SER A 154 -3.38 -14.59 0.97
C SER A 154 -3.95 -13.17 1.09
N VAL A 155 -4.54 -12.83 2.23
CA VAL A 155 -5.06 -11.48 2.52
C VAL A 155 -3.93 -10.44 2.48
N ILE A 156 -2.83 -10.65 3.19
CA ILE A 156 -1.68 -9.72 3.21
C ILE A 156 -1.16 -9.48 1.79
N ARG A 157 -1.01 -10.53 0.98
CA ARG A 157 -0.50 -10.40 -0.40
C ARG A 157 -1.41 -9.52 -1.25
N ALA A 158 -2.72 -9.77 -1.22
CA ALA A 158 -3.68 -9.03 -2.05
C ALA A 158 -3.80 -7.57 -1.62
N PHE A 159 -3.84 -7.31 -0.30
CA PHE A 159 -4.01 -5.95 0.21
C PHE A 159 -2.72 -5.14 0.25
N HIS A 160 -1.55 -5.79 0.29
CA HIS A 160 -0.28 -5.10 0.06
C HIS A 160 -0.29 -4.43 -1.33
N THR A 161 -0.72 -5.16 -2.36
CA THR A 161 -0.92 -4.61 -3.70
C THR A 161 -1.92 -3.45 -3.70
N MET A 162 -3.07 -3.59 -3.03
CA MET A 162 -4.06 -2.49 -2.97
C MET A 162 -3.51 -1.23 -2.32
N HIS A 163 -2.78 -1.35 -1.20
CA HIS A 163 -2.17 -0.20 -0.54
C HIS A 163 -1.01 0.40 -1.36
N HIS A 164 -0.25 -0.44 -2.05
CA HIS A 164 0.82 -0.03 -2.96
C HIS A 164 0.26 0.86 -4.08
N GLU A 165 -0.75 0.38 -4.80
CA GLU A 165 -1.41 1.12 -5.87
C GLU A 165 -2.09 2.38 -5.35
N PHE A 166 -2.75 2.32 -4.19
CA PHE A 166 -3.38 3.51 -3.61
C PHE A 166 -2.36 4.56 -3.20
N ALA A 167 -1.22 4.16 -2.64
CA ALA A 167 -0.14 5.09 -2.33
C ALA A 167 0.44 5.74 -3.60
N HIS A 168 0.46 5.04 -4.74
CA HIS A 168 0.75 5.64 -6.05
C HIS A 168 -0.21 6.77 -6.40
N VAL A 169 -1.52 6.54 -6.27
CA VAL A 169 -2.55 7.57 -6.53
C VAL A 169 -2.29 8.83 -5.70
N LEU A 170 -1.99 8.63 -4.41
CA LEU A 170 -1.77 9.74 -3.48
C LEU A 170 -0.54 10.57 -3.87
N HIS A 171 0.63 9.94 -4.05
CA HIS A 171 1.84 10.72 -4.36
C HIS A 171 1.85 11.34 -5.76
N GLN A 172 1.15 10.72 -6.72
CA GLN A 172 0.95 11.32 -8.04
C GLN A 172 0.05 12.57 -7.98
N THR A 173 -0.84 12.64 -6.99
CA THR A 173 -1.71 13.80 -6.78
C THR A 173 -1.01 14.92 -6.01
N THR A 174 -0.32 14.58 -4.92
CA THR A 174 0.53 15.52 -4.17
C THR A 174 1.88 14.88 -3.90
N PHE A 175 2.94 15.41 -4.51
CA PHE A 175 4.24 14.76 -4.47
C PHE A 175 4.90 14.79 -3.07
N TYR A 176 5.57 13.70 -2.68
CA TYR A 176 6.35 13.64 -1.43
C TYR A 176 7.70 14.37 -1.55
N SER A 177 8.40 14.60 -0.43
CA SER A 177 9.68 15.31 -0.47
C SER A 177 10.74 14.59 -1.30
N LEU A 178 11.44 15.32 -2.18
CA LEU A 178 12.60 14.85 -2.93
C LEU A 178 13.77 14.41 -2.03
N ASP A 179 13.75 14.74 -0.75
CA ASP A 179 14.73 14.25 0.22
C ASP A 179 14.67 12.73 0.36
N PHE A 180 13.50 12.11 0.14
CA PHE A 180 13.32 10.66 0.20
C PHE A 180 14.29 9.92 -0.73
N LYS A 181 14.31 10.31 -2.02
CA LYS A 181 15.17 9.66 -3.02
C LYS A 181 16.66 9.85 -2.75
N SER A 182 17.02 10.87 -1.98
CA SER A 182 18.42 11.17 -1.65
C SER A 182 19.01 10.18 -0.64
N ILE A 183 18.18 9.44 0.10
CA ILE A 183 18.63 8.47 1.12
C ILE A 183 19.31 7.25 0.49
N THR A 184 18.78 6.77 -0.64
CA THR A 184 19.28 5.58 -1.38
C THR A 184 19.65 5.92 -2.82
N LYS A 185 20.09 7.16 -3.07
CA LYS A 185 20.45 7.64 -4.40
C LYS A 185 21.60 6.82 -4.98
N GLY A 186 21.37 6.22 -6.14
CA GLY A 186 22.39 5.49 -6.91
C GLY A 186 22.34 3.96 -6.79
N ASP A 187 21.49 3.42 -5.91
CA ASP A 187 21.35 1.98 -5.70
C ASP A 187 20.10 1.36 -6.37
N TYR A 188 19.28 2.19 -7.05
CA TYR A 188 18.12 1.71 -7.82
C TYR A 188 18.55 0.91 -9.07
N THR A 189 17.83 -0.16 -9.36
CA THR A 189 18.15 -1.12 -10.42
C THR A 189 16.92 -1.83 -10.98
N GLY A 190 16.89 -2.02 -12.30
CA GLY A 190 15.90 -2.87 -12.97
C GLY A 190 16.08 -4.36 -12.69
N ASN A 191 17.22 -4.79 -12.15
CA ASN A 191 17.52 -6.18 -11.78
C ASN A 191 17.09 -6.50 -10.34
N TRP A 192 16.14 -5.75 -9.78
CA TRP A 192 15.64 -5.94 -8.41
C TRP A 192 15.17 -7.38 -8.14
N LYS A 193 14.66 -8.06 -9.17
CA LYS A 193 14.17 -9.45 -9.10
C LYS A 193 15.23 -10.50 -8.78
N ASP A 194 16.50 -10.17 -9.06
CA ASP A 194 17.64 -11.04 -8.77
C ASP A 194 18.27 -10.74 -7.40
N VAL A 195 17.73 -9.76 -6.66
CA VAL A 195 18.24 -9.35 -5.34
C VAL A 195 17.37 -9.96 -4.25
N ASN A 196 18.01 -10.65 -3.30
CA ASN A 196 17.31 -11.15 -2.11
C ASN A 196 16.88 -9.99 -1.21
N VAL A 197 15.72 -10.12 -0.56
CA VAL A 197 15.20 -9.09 0.33
C VAL A 197 16.20 -8.71 1.43
N SER A 198 16.94 -9.69 1.97
CA SER A 198 17.98 -9.43 2.97
C SER A 198 19.06 -8.48 2.46
N ASP A 199 19.49 -8.61 1.20
CA ASP A 199 20.51 -7.75 0.60
C ASP A 199 19.95 -6.37 0.28
N ALA A 200 18.69 -6.30 -0.16
CA ALA A 200 17.96 -5.04 -0.33
C ALA A 200 17.84 -4.28 1.00
N ASN A 201 17.53 -4.98 2.10
CA ASN A 201 17.45 -4.40 3.44
C ASN A 201 18.78 -3.78 3.89
N LEU A 202 19.94 -4.40 3.59
CA LEU A 202 21.25 -3.82 3.90
C LEU A 202 21.50 -2.49 3.17
N LYS A 203 20.86 -2.30 2.01
CA LYS A 203 20.96 -1.07 1.21
C LYS A 203 19.91 -0.02 1.59
N GLY A 204 19.01 -0.33 2.53
CA GLY A 204 17.99 0.60 2.99
C GLY A 204 16.65 0.50 2.26
N TYR A 205 16.35 -0.65 1.66
CA TYR A 205 15.09 -0.96 0.99
C TYR A 205 14.26 -1.95 1.80
N ILE A 206 12.94 -1.77 1.87
CA ILE A 206 12.09 -2.64 2.71
C ILE A 206 11.76 -3.97 2.03
N THR A 207 11.62 -3.96 0.70
CA THR A 207 11.49 -5.13 -0.17
C THR A 207 12.56 -5.07 -1.27
N SER A 208 12.74 -6.19 -2.00
CA SER A 208 13.57 -6.16 -3.21
C SER A 208 12.97 -5.23 -4.27
N TYR A 209 11.63 -5.21 -4.42
CA TYR A 209 10.93 -4.41 -5.43
C TYR A 209 11.11 -2.89 -5.21
N SER A 210 11.27 -2.44 -3.96
CA SER A 210 11.67 -1.07 -3.63
C SER A 210 12.95 -0.60 -4.34
N MET A 211 13.78 -1.51 -4.85
CA MET A 211 14.99 -1.15 -5.61
C MET A 211 14.69 -0.71 -7.05
N LEU A 212 13.46 -0.85 -7.55
CA LEU A 212 13.16 -0.53 -8.96
C LEU A 212 13.33 0.98 -9.24
N ASN A 213 12.70 1.84 -8.45
CA ASN A 213 12.85 3.29 -8.51
C ASN A 213 12.34 3.94 -7.20
N GLU A 214 12.52 5.26 -7.06
CA GLU A 214 12.18 6.00 -5.85
C GLU A 214 10.69 5.98 -5.49
N ASN A 215 9.80 5.88 -6.47
CA ASN A 215 8.37 5.86 -6.23
C ASN A 215 7.93 4.49 -5.70
N GLU A 216 8.45 3.41 -6.29
CA GLU A 216 8.21 2.04 -5.79
C GLU A 216 8.73 1.88 -4.37
N ASP A 217 9.94 2.39 -4.09
CA ASP A 217 10.52 2.41 -2.75
C ASP A 217 9.62 3.12 -1.72
N PHE A 218 9.07 4.26 -2.11
CA PHE A 218 8.15 5.03 -1.28
C PHE A 218 6.87 4.24 -0.99
N VAL A 219 6.19 3.72 -2.03
CA VAL A 219 4.89 3.06 -1.85
C VAL A 219 5.02 1.67 -1.22
N GLU A 220 6.11 0.94 -1.47
CA GLU A 220 6.41 -0.35 -0.83
C GLU A 220 6.60 -0.16 0.67
N LEU A 221 7.18 0.96 1.11
CA LEU A 221 7.29 1.26 2.54
C LEU A 221 5.91 1.52 3.16
N VAL A 222 5.02 2.22 2.46
CA VAL A 222 3.63 2.42 2.92
C VAL A 222 2.91 1.08 3.00
N ALA A 223 2.93 0.28 1.93
CA ALA A 223 2.26 -1.00 1.87
C ALA A 223 2.82 -1.98 2.92
N ALA A 224 4.15 -1.99 3.12
CA ALA A 224 4.77 -2.80 4.16
C ALA A 224 4.29 -2.38 5.55
N ILE A 225 4.27 -1.08 5.87
CA ILE A 225 3.71 -0.62 7.15
C ILE A 225 2.30 -1.17 7.31
N LEU A 226 1.42 -0.97 6.35
CA LEU A 226 0.00 -1.30 6.52
C LEU A 226 -0.30 -2.81 6.59
N THR A 227 0.56 -3.69 6.05
CA THR A 227 0.22 -5.13 5.93
C THR A 227 1.12 -6.12 6.64
N THR A 228 2.26 -5.70 7.20
CA THR A 228 3.28 -6.66 7.67
C THR A 228 3.52 -6.65 9.17
N VAL A 229 2.43 -6.51 9.92
CA VAL A 229 2.43 -6.60 11.38
C VAL A 229 1.39 -7.59 11.85
N ASP A 230 1.55 -8.03 13.10
CA ASP A 230 0.56 -8.83 13.82
C ASP A 230 0.23 -8.15 15.16
N ASN A 231 -0.74 -8.69 15.91
CA ASN A 231 -1.14 -8.21 17.25
C ASN A 231 -1.58 -6.73 17.28
N SER A 232 -2.08 -6.23 16.15
CA SER A 232 -2.49 -4.85 15.91
C SER A 232 -1.41 -3.85 16.27
N ASN A 233 -0.16 -4.27 16.03
CA ASN A 233 1.06 -3.58 16.39
C ASN A 233 1.12 -3.16 17.87
N THR A 234 0.40 -3.85 18.76
CA THR A 234 0.43 -3.60 20.20
C THR A 234 1.76 -4.07 20.78
N PRO A 235 2.45 -3.28 21.63
CA PRO A 235 3.71 -3.70 22.20
C PRO A 235 3.59 -4.98 23.04
N ILE A 236 4.46 -5.95 22.78
CA ILE A 236 4.61 -7.18 23.58
C ILE A 236 6.09 -7.43 23.90
N GLU A 237 6.37 -8.35 24.81
CA GLU A 237 7.75 -8.72 25.15
C GLU A 237 8.37 -9.63 24.10
N TYR A 238 9.56 -9.26 23.62
CA TYR A 238 10.40 -10.07 22.74
C TYR A 238 11.74 -10.37 23.40
N THR A 239 12.19 -11.62 23.31
CA THR A 239 13.57 -11.99 23.63
C THR A 239 14.44 -11.82 22.39
N VAL A 240 15.39 -10.88 22.45
CA VAL A 240 16.21 -10.47 21.30
C VAL A 240 17.69 -10.41 21.68
N PRO A 241 18.63 -10.50 20.71
CA PRO A 241 20.03 -10.26 20.99
C PRO A 241 20.25 -8.79 21.39
N GLU A 242 20.96 -8.55 22.48
CA GLU A 242 21.32 -7.21 22.94
C GLU A 242 22.23 -6.54 21.91
N LYS A 243 22.00 -5.24 21.63
CA LYS A 243 22.78 -4.44 20.68
C LYS A 243 23.58 -3.36 21.39
N ASP A 244 24.76 -3.06 20.87
CA ASP A 244 25.57 -1.91 21.30
C ASP A 244 25.06 -0.59 20.69
N ALA A 245 25.76 0.51 20.98
CA ALA A 245 25.42 1.85 20.49
C ALA A 245 25.50 1.99 18.94
N ASN A 246 26.18 1.07 18.26
CA ASN A 246 26.28 1.03 16.80
C ASN A 246 25.25 0.07 16.18
N GLY A 247 24.36 -0.51 17.00
CA GLY A 247 23.36 -1.47 16.55
C GLY A 247 23.90 -2.88 16.28
N LEU A 248 25.12 -3.19 16.73
CA LEU A 248 25.74 -4.51 16.59
C LEU A 248 25.41 -5.43 17.75
N ILE A 249 25.12 -6.70 17.49
CA ILE A 249 24.83 -7.70 18.54
C ILE A 249 26.04 -7.93 19.44
N ILE A 250 25.81 -7.97 20.75
CA ILE A 250 26.86 -8.07 21.76
C ILE A 250 27.26 -9.53 21.97
N LYS A 251 28.54 -9.84 21.72
CA LYS A 251 29.17 -11.11 22.10
C LYS A 251 29.76 -11.04 23.51
N ALA A 252 29.66 -12.13 24.25
CA ALA A 252 30.26 -12.27 25.58
C ALA A 252 30.93 -13.64 25.72
N LEU A 253 31.90 -13.74 26.63
CA LEU A 253 32.61 -14.98 26.93
C LEU A 253 32.09 -15.58 28.24
N SER A 254 31.67 -16.85 28.20
CA SER A 254 31.27 -17.56 29.42
C SER A 254 32.47 -17.77 30.34
N ALA A 255 32.36 -17.31 31.58
CA ALA A 255 33.40 -17.49 32.59
C ALA A 255 33.70 -18.98 32.86
N TRP A 256 32.68 -19.83 32.73
CA TRP A 256 32.71 -21.27 33.04
C TRP A 256 33.16 -22.12 31.87
N THR A 257 32.54 -21.95 30.70
CA THR A 257 32.79 -22.81 29.54
C THR A 257 33.88 -22.27 28.61
N LYS A 258 34.30 -21.01 28.81
CA LYS A 258 35.21 -20.27 27.91
C LYS A 258 34.73 -20.25 26.45
N LYS A 259 33.42 -20.44 26.22
CA LYS A 259 32.78 -20.31 24.91
C LYS A 259 32.12 -18.94 24.77
N GLU A 260 32.17 -18.40 23.56
CA GLU A 260 31.40 -17.19 23.21
C GLU A 260 29.90 -17.50 23.18
N TYR A 261 29.10 -16.50 23.53
CA TYR A 261 27.65 -16.51 23.38
C TYR A 261 27.16 -15.10 23.04
N ILE A 262 25.96 -15.00 22.47
CA ILE A 262 25.29 -13.72 22.23
C ILE A 262 24.49 -13.35 23.47
N LYS A 263 24.69 -12.13 23.96
CA LYS A 263 23.83 -11.61 25.04
C LYS A 263 22.41 -11.44 24.53
N VAL A 264 21.44 -11.84 25.34
CA VAL A 264 20.02 -11.67 25.05
C VAL A 264 19.39 -10.83 26.13
N THR A 265 18.37 -10.07 25.73
CA THR A 265 17.58 -9.22 26.62
C THR A 265 16.11 -9.33 26.23
N THR A 266 15.23 -8.96 27.15
CA THR A 266 13.79 -8.85 26.90
C THR A 266 13.45 -7.38 26.75
N ILE A 267 12.80 -7.03 25.64
CA ILE A 267 12.38 -5.66 25.34
C ILE A 267 10.91 -5.70 24.95
N THR A 268 10.13 -4.75 25.46
CA THR A 268 8.75 -4.52 25.01
C THR A 268 8.77 -3.63 23.78
N MET A 269 8.26 -4.13 22.65
CA MET A 269 8.19 -3.40 21.38
C MET A 269 6.99 -3.87 20.57
N THR A 270 6.59 -3.08 19.58
CA THR A 270 5.56 -3.45 18.60
C THR A 270 6.09 -4.47 17.60
N ALA A 271 5.20 -5.15 16.86
CA ALA A 271 5.60 -6.11 15.83
C ALA A 271 6.43 -5.46 14.71
N TRP A 272 6.10 -4.22 14.33
CA TRP A 272 6.85 -3.42 13.37
C TRP A 272 8.25 -3.09 13.87
N GLU A 273 8.36 -2.62 15.12
CA GLU A 273 9.66 -2.33 15.75
C GLU A 273 10.51 -3.59 15.87
N TYR A 274 9.91 -4.73 16.21
CA TYR A 274 10.60 -6.03 16.24
C TYR A 274 11.12 -6.44 14.86
N ARG A 275 10.31 -6.28 13.80
CA ARG A 275 10.73 -6.54 12.43
C ARG A 275 11.98 -5.72 12.08
N LEU A 276 11.97 -4.41 12.37
CA LEU A 276 13.10 -3.53 12.11
C LEU A 276 14.30 -3.85 13.02
N TYR A 277 14.06 -4.19 14.28
CA TYR A 277 15.11 -4.60 15.21
C TYR A 277 15.86 -5.83 14.70
N MET A 278 15.14 -6.83 14.17
CA MET A 278 15.74 -8.07 13.69
C MET A 278 16.33 -7.96 12.27
N LEU A 279 16.33 -6.77 11.66
CA LEU A 279 16.84 -6.57 10.31
C LEU A 279 18.33 -6.98 10.19
N GLY A 280 18.58 -7.92 9.28
CA GLY A 280 19.90 -8.52 9.05
C GLY A 280 20.42 -9.40 10.19
N ILE A 281 19.54 -9.80 11.12
CA ILE A 281 19.83 -10.76 12.18
C ILE A 281 19.12 -12.08 11.86
N THR A 282 19.87 -13.19 11.90
CA THR A 282 19.30 -14.52 11.74
C THR A 282 19.42 -15.30 13.04
N TYR A 283 18.44 -16.19 13.28
CA TYR A 283 18.45 -17.11 14.41
C TYR A 283 18.63 -18.56 13.92
N ASN A 284 19.55 -19.28 14.54
CA ASN A 284 19.76 -20.71 14.30
C ASN A 284 19.89 -21.45 15.63
N ALA A 285 18.89 -22.26 15.96
CA ALA A 285 18.81 -22.98 17.24
C ALA A 285 19.92 -24.02 17.44
N THR A 286 20.54 -24.52 16.36
CA THR A 286 21.56 -25.57 16.40
C THR A 286 22.99 -25.03 16.32
N ALA A 287 23.15 -23.74 16.03
CA ALA A 287 24.46 -23.09 15.99
C ALA A 287 24.99 -22.78 17.40
N ASP A 288 26.33 -22.79 17.56
CA ASP A 288 26.99 -22.39 18.81
C ASP A 288 26.62 -20.94 19.19
N LEU A 289 26.65 -20.03 18.19
CA LEU A 289 26.10 -18.68 18.31
C LEU A 289 24.72 -18.66 17.66
N LYS A 290 23.69 -18.67 18.51
CA LYS A 290 22.29 -18.74 18.05
C LYS A 290 21.85 -17.55 17.21
N TYR A 291 22.45 -16.38 17.41
CA TYR A 291 22.19 -15.21 16.59
C TYR A 291 23.43 -14.82 15.81
N THR A 292 23.24 -14.46 14.54
CA THR A 292 24.27 -13.84 13.71
C THR A 292 23.72 -12.56 13.09
N GLN A 293 24.59 -11.59 12.85
CA GLN A 293 24.22 -10.33 12.24
C GLN A 293 25.12 -10.03 11.06
N VAL A 294 24.53 -9.56 9.97
CA VAL A 294 25.26 -9.09 8.79
C VAL A 294 25.81 -7.68 9.07
N ALA A 295 27.11 -7.46 8.83
CA ALA A 295 27.82 -6.24 9.24
C ALA A 295 27.19 -4.92 8.75
N GLY A 296 26.58 -4.91 7.56
CA GLY A 296 25.93 -3.71 7.00
C GLY A 296 24.50 -3.45 7.49
N SER A 297 23.94 -4.32 8.34
CA SER A 297 22.52 -4.20 8.72
C SER A 297 22.17 -2.95 9.52
N PRO A 298 23.05 -2.41 10.41
CA PRO A 298 22.76 -1.14 11.09
C PRO A 298 22.64 0.05 10.11
N GLU A 299 23.47 0.11 9.07
CA GLU A 299 23.41 1.19 8.07
C GLU A 299 22.13 1.11 7.22
N GLY A 300 21.77 -0.11 6.78
CA GLY A 300 20.51 -0.35 6.08
C GLY A 300 19.29 0.05 6.93
N LEU A 301 19.30 -0.30 8.21
CA LEU A 301 18.25 0.07 9.15
C LEU A 301 18.15 1.59 9.37
N ASP A 302 19.27 2.30 9.50
CA ASP A 302 19.28 3.77 9.60
C ASP A 302 18.61 4.42 8.37
N LYS A 303 18.95 3.96 7.16
CA LYS A 303 18.32 4.43 5.92
C LYS A 303 16.81 4.18 5.91
N ILE A 304 16.36 2.99 6.29
CA ILE A 304 14.93 2.66 6.36
C ILE A 304 14.22 3.54 7.40
N ASN A 305 14.81 3.78 8.57
CA ASN A 305 14.21 4.62 9.60
C ASN A 305 14.06 6.08 9.15
N ARG A 306 15.06 6.63 8.43
CA ARG A 306 14.97 7.97 7.85
C ARG A 306 13.87 8.06 6.79
N LYS A 307 13.73 7.05 5.94
CA LYS A 307 12.62 6.94 4.97
C LYS A 307 11.27 6.86 5.67
N LEU A 308 11.17 6.05 6.71
CA LEU A 308 9.95 5.86 7.51
C LEU A 308 9.47 7.18 8.12
N GLN A 309 10.39 8.00 8.64
CA GLN A 309 10.06 9.33 9.15
C GLN A 309 9.49 10.24 8.05
N ILE A 310 10.06 10.23 6.85
CA ILE A 310 9.54 11.04 5.73
C ILE A 310 8.15 10.56 5.32
N VAL A 311 7.97 9.25 5.13
CA VAL A 311 6.70 8.65 4.72
C VAL A 311 5.59 8.93 5.73
N THR A 312 5.84 8.64 7.00
CA THR A 312 4.84 8.83 8.07
C THR A 312 4.48 10.30 8.27
N ASN A 313 5.47 11.20 8.24
CA ASN A 313 5.22 12.64 8.30
C ASN A 313 4.44 13.14 7.08
N TYR A 314 4.77 12.67 5.88
CA TYR A 314 4.04 13.03 4.66
C TYR A 314 2.57 12.61 4.77
N PHE A 315 2.27 11.36 5.14
CA PHE A 315 0.88 10.91 5.28
C PHE A 315 0.11 11.71 6.34
N LYS A 316 0.76 11.98 7.48
CA LYS A 316 0.14 12.72 8.57
C LYS A 316 -0.13 14.19 8.23
N THR A 317 0.80 14.85 7.55
CA THR A 317 0.73 16.30 7.29
C THR A 317 -0.03 16.65 6.01
N VAL A 318 0.09 15.82 4.97
CA VAL A 318 -0.55 16.05 3.67
C VAL A 318 -1.96 15.49 3.63
N TRP A 319 -2.13 14.28 4.18
CA TRP A 319 -3.39 13.54 4.07
C TRP A 319 -4.18 13.47 5.38
N GLY A 320 -3.59 13.87 6.51
CA GLY A 320 -4.20 13.69 7.82
C GLY A 320 -4.30 12.23 8.26
N VAL A 321 -3.51 11.33 7.66
CA VAL A 321 -3.53 9.89 7.92
C VAL A 321 -2.37 9.52 8.83
N ASP A 322 -2.64 8.93 9.99
CA ASP A 322 -1.60 8.33 10.82
C ASP A 322 -1.44 6.85 10.41
N LEU A 323 -0.35 6.54 9.70
CA LEU A 323 -0.12 5.20 9.14
C LEU A 323 -0.09 4.10 10.21
N PHE A 324 0.38 4.37 11.43
CA PHE A 324 0.41 3.36 12.49
C PHE A 324 -0.95 3.18 13.15
N SER A 325 -1.74 4.25 13.26
CA SER A 325 -3.16 4.16 13.64
C SER A 325 -3.94 3.33 12.63
N LEU A 326 -3.78 3.64 11.34
CA LEU A 326 -4.43 2.92 10.25
C LEU A 326 -4.02 1.45 10.19
N GLN A 327 -2.72 1.16 10.29
CA GLN A 327 -2.18 -0.19 10.37
C GLN A 327 -2.86 -1.01 11.49
N LYS A 328 -3.03 -0.42 12.68
CA LYS A 328 -3.70 -1.08 13.81
C LYS A 328 -5.15 -1.45 13.46
N ARG A 329 -5.88 -0.54 12.81
CA ARG A 329 -7.27 -0.78 12.38
C ARG A 329 -7.35 -1.89 11.34
N ILE A 330 -6.49 -1.85 10.32
CA ILE A 330 -6.42 -2.86 9.27
C ILE A 330 -6.12 -4.24 9.85
N ASP A 331 -5.14 -4.35 10.73
CA ASP A 331 -4.78 -5.64 11.33
C ASP A 331 -5.91 -6.21 12.20
N SER A 332 -6.52 -5.38 13.06
CA SER A 332 -7.67 -5.80 13.86
C SER A 332 -8.85 -6.26 12.98
N ALA A 333 -9.13 -5.53 11.91
CA ALA A 333 -10.18 -5.91 10.95
C ALA A 333 -9.83 -7.21 10.21
N THR A 334 -8.56 -7.40 9.84
CA THR A 334 -8.06 -8.62 9.18
C THR A 334 -8.25 -9.84 10.07
N GLU A 335 -7.84 -9.75 11.34
CA GLU A 335 -8.01 -10.85 12.29
C GLU A 335 -9.49 -11.18 12.51
N ALA A 336 -10.34 -10.16 12.70
CA ALA A 336 -11.78 -10.35 12.86
C ALA A 336 -12.42 -11.01 11.62
N LEU A 337 -12.00 -10.60 10.42
CA LEU A 337 -12.48 -11.14 9.16
C LEU A 337 -12.09 -12.61 8.99
N ILE A 338 -10.82 -12.95 9.26
CA ILE A 338 -10.33 -14.32 9.19
C ILE A 338 -11.07 -15.23 10.19
N VAL A 339 -11.23 -14.77 11.43
CA VAL A 339 -11.95 -15.54 12.46
C VAL A 339 -13.41 -15.75 12.09
N LYS A 340 -14.07 -14.76 11.48
CA LYS A 340 -15.47 -14.86 11.04
C LYS A 340 -15.68 -15.92 9.93
N ASN A 341 -14.67 -16.18 9.12
CA ASN A 341 -14.75 -17.05 7.94
C ASN A 341 -14.11 -18.44 8.13
N LYS A 342 -13.52 -18.70 9.31
CA LYS A 342 -13.08 -20.04 9.74
C LYS A 342 -14.22 -20.80 10.39
#